data_AF-A0A844GCV0-F1
#
_entry.id   AF-A0A844GCV0-F1
#
_cell.length_a   1.000
_cell.length_b   1.000
_cell.length_c   1.000
_cell.angle_alpha   90.00
_cell.angle_beta   90.00
_cell.angle_gamma   90.00
#
_symmetry.space_group_name_H-M   'P 1'
#
loop_
_entity.id
_entity.type
_entity.pdbx_description
1 polymer ?
#
loop_
_entity_poly.entity_id
_entity_poly.type
_entity_poly.pdbx_seq_one_letter_code
_entity_poly.pdbx_strand_id
1 'polypeptide(L)'
;MCRSNDRSTSDLAAIRLPLPGIVSILHRISGVALFFSLPLLIYLLHGSLSSADAFETYRAVVSHPLMKIVLIGLLWAYLHHFCAGIRFLLLDIHKGLDLQTARATAKTVLAVSLALTVILGVSLW
;
A
#
# COMPACT_ATOMS: atom_id res chain seq x y z
N MET A 1 15.78 24.83 -40.95
CA MET A 1 16.41 24.05 -39.87
C MET A 1 15.35 23.73 -38.81
N CYS A 2 14.72 22.56 -38.88
CA CYS A 2 13.76 22.11 -37.88
C CYS A 2 14.57 21.43 -36.76
N ARG A 3 14.61 22.01 -35.56
CA ARG A 3 15.24 21.40 -34.40
C ARG A 3 14.29 20.29 -33.92
N SER A 4 14.59 19.04 -34.25
CA SER A 4 13.95 17.88 -33.63
C SER A 4 14.38 17.86 -32.16
N ASN A 5 13.52 18.43 -31.30
CA ASN A 5 13.62 18.31 -29.86
C ASN A 5 13.27 16.87 -29.46
N ASP A 6 14.21 15.96 -29.64
CA ASP A 6 14.15 14.59 -29.12
C ASP A 6 14.30 14.65 -27.60
N ARG A 7 13.21 15.01 -26.91
CA ARG A 7 13.05 14.57 -25.53
C ARG A 7 12.70 13.10 -25.61
N SER A 8 13.70 12.24 -25.41
CA SER A 8 13.49 10.80 -25.31
C SER A 8 12.35 10.57 -24.30
N THR A 9 11.22 10.03 -24.76
CA THR A 9 10.02 9.81 -23.93
C THR A 9 10.25 8.79 -22.81
N SER A 10 11.44 8.18 -22.76
CA SER A 10 11.89 7.19 -21.80
C SER A 10 12.48 7.75 -20.50
N ASP A 11 12.73 9.06 -20.38
CA ASP A 11 13.25 9.65 -19.13
C ASP A 11 12.11 9.99 -18.15
N LEU A 12 11.63 8.96 -17.45
CA LEU A 12 10.55 9.06 -16.46
C LEU A 12 10.99 9.80 -15.18
N ALA A 13 12.28 9.81 -14.88
CA ALA A 13 12.82 10.45 -13.68
C ALA A 13 12.80 11.99 -13.77
N ALA A 14 12.82 12.53 -15.00
CA ALA A 14 12.68 13.96 -15.24
C ALA A 14 11.26 14.51 -14.95
N ILE A 15 10.23 13.65 -14.89
CA ILE A 15 8.82 14.06 -14.73
C ILE A 15 8.48 14.30 -13.25
N ARG A 16 7.94 15.48 -12.93
CA ARG A 16 7.43 15.81 -11.60
C ARG A 16 5.98 15.33 -11.44
N LEU A 17 5.80 14.19 -10.77
CA LEU A 17 4.47 13.64 -10.51
C LEU A 17 3.74 14.43 -9.40
N PRO A 18 2.48 14.85 -9.63
CA PRO A 18 1.66 15.39 -8.56
C PRO A 18 1.25 14.29 -7.58
N LEU A 19 0.89 14.65 -6.34
CA LEU A 19 0.50 13.69 -5.29
C LEU A 19 -0.52 12.62 -5.72
N PRO A 20 -1.60 12.95 -6.47
CA PRO A 20 -2.52 11.94 -6.98
C PRO A 20 -1.86 10.87 -7.86
N GLY A 21 -0.84 11.25 -8.63
CA GLY A 21 -0.04 10.34 -9.44
C GLY A 21 0.80 9.39 -8.59
N ILE A 22 1.41 9.90 -7.51
CA ILE A 22 2.15 9.07 -6.55
C ILE A 22 1.22 8.07 -5.85
N VAL A 23 0.05 8.52 -5.38
CA VAL A 23 -0.95 7.64 -4.75
C VAL A 23 -1.42 6.53 -5.70
N SER A 24 -1.57 6.83 -6.99
CA SER A 24 -1.90 5.84 -8.02
C SER A 24 -0.82 4.79 -8.20
N ILE A 25 0.46 5.19 -8.29
CA ILE A 25 1.58 4.26 -8.37
C ILE A 25 1.64 3.38 -7.11
N LEU A 26 1.55 4.00 -5.93
CA LEU A 26 1.56 3.27 -4.66
C LEU A 26 0.41 2.28 -4.54
N HIS A 27 -0.79 2.62 -5.02
CA HIS A 27 -1.93 1.69 -5.02
C HIS A 27 -1.68 0.45 -5.90
N ARG A 28 -1.03 0.63 -7.06
CA ARG A 28 -0.64 -0.48 -7.94
C ARG A 28 0.42 -1.36 -7.29
N ILE A 29 1.50 -0.75 -6.79
CA ILE A 29 2.59 -1.46 -6.11
C ILE A 29 2.05 -2.21 -4.89
N SER A 30 1.20 -1.59 -4.09
CA SER A 30 0.61 -2.23 -2.91
C SER A 30 -0.29 -3.41 -3.28
N GLY A 31 -1.06 -3.31 -4.37
CA GLY A 31 -1.87 -4.42 -4.88
C GLY A 31 -1.01 -5.62 -5.30
N VAL A 32 0.09 -5.37 -6.00
CA VAL A 32 1.06 -6.41 -6.40
C VAL A 32 1.72 -7.04 -5.17
N ALA A 33 2.17 -6.22 -4.21
CA ALA A 33 2.78 -6.71 -2.98
C ALA A 33 1.81 -7.59 -2.17
N LEU A 34 0.55 -7.17 -2.05
CA LEU A 34 -0.49 -7.94 -1.35
C LEU A 34 -0.75 -9.28 -2.05
N PHE A 35 -0.89 -9.27 -3.38
CA PHE A 35 -1.09 -10.49 -4.16
C PHE A 35 0.02 -11.52 -3.93
N PHE A 36 1.28 -11.10 -4.01
CA PHE A 36 2.42 -12.00 -3.75
C PHE A 36 2.59 -12.36 -2.27
N SER A 37 2.01 -11.60 -1.35
CA SER A 37 2.00 -11.93 0.08
C SER A 37 0.93 -12.97 0.46
N LEU A 38 -0.05 -13.25 -0.41
CA LEU A 38 -1.14 -14.18 -0.09
C LEU A 38 -0.66 -15.57 0.36
N PRO A 39 0.31 -16.23 -0.29
CA PRO A 39 0.81 -17.51 0.18
C PRO A 39 1.39 -17.45 1.59
N LEU A 40 2.12 -16.39 1.92
CA LEU A 40 2.66 -16.15 3.26
C LEU A 40 1.53 -15.95 4.29
N LEU A 41 0.54 -15.11 3.98
CA LEU A 41 -0.57 -14.83 4.88
C LEU A 41 -1.43 -16.08 5.13
N ILE A 42 -1.69 -16.88 4.08
CA ILE A 42 -2.42 -18.14 4.18
C ILE A 42 -1.61 -19.16 4.99
N TYR A 43 -0.28 -19.22 4.81
CA TYR A 43 0.61 -20.07 5.59
C TYR A 43 0.55 -19.73 7.08
N LEU A 44 0.66 -18.44 7.44
CA LEU A 44 0.54 -17.97 8.81
C LEU A 44 -0.85 -18.26 9.41
N LEU A 45 -1.91 -18.04 8.64
CA LEU A 45 -3.28 -18.33 9.05
C LEU A 45 -3.47 -19.84 9.32
N HIS A 46 -2.96 -20.70 8.45
CA HIS A 46 -3.01 -22.14 8.63
C HIS A 46 -2.34 -22.57 9.94
N GLY A 47 -1.13 -22.07 10.21
CA GLY A 47 -0.44 -22.32 11.48
C GLY A 47 -1.24 -21.86 12.70
N SER A 48 -1.92 -20.71 12.59
CA SER A 48 -2.71 -20.16 13.70
C SER A 48 -3.96 -20.98 14.04
N LEU A 49 -4.44 -21.82 13.12
CA LEU A 49 -5.65 -22.63 13.26
C LEU A 49 -5.37 -24.13 13.44
N SER A 50 -4.10 -24.54 13.46
CA SER A 50 -3.71 -25.95 13.44
C SER A 50 -3.78 -26.61 14.83
N SER A 51 -2.64 -26.71 15.53
CA SER A 51 -2.53 -27.27 16.89
C SER A 51 -1.87 -26.25 17.82
N ALA A 52 -1.95 -26.47 19.14
CA ALA A 52 -1.30 -25.58 20.11
C ALA A 52 0.22 -25.49 19.88
N ASP A 53 0.87 -26.61 19.59
CA ASP A 53 2.33 -26.64 19.31
C ASP A 53 2.68 -25.89 18.02
N ALA A 54 1.84 -26.02 16.98
CA ALA A 54 1.99 -25.26 15.75
C ALA A 54 1.79 -23.76 16.01
N PHE A 55 0.75 -23.38 16.75
CA PHE A 55 0.49 -21.99 17.10
C PHE A 55 1.69 -21.33 17.80
N GLU A 56 2.28 -21.99 18.80
CA GLU A 56 3.47 -21.45 19.49
C GLU A 56 4.69 -21.31 18.57
N THR A 57 4.88 -22.26 17.64
CA THR A 57 5.95 -22.17 16.64
C THR A 57 5.78 -20.95 15.74
N TYR A 58 4.57 -20.73 15.21
CA TYR A 58 4.29 -19.59 14.34
C TYR A 58 4.30 -18.26 15.11
N ARG A 59 3.84 -18.27 16.36
CA ARG A 59 3.94 -17.14 17.27
C ARG A 59 5.40 -16.73 17.48
N ALA A 60 6.32 -17.68 17.61
CA ALA A 60 7.75 -17.40 17.70
C ALA A 60 8.33 -16.79 16.40
N VAL A 61 7.82 -17.20 15.23
CA VAL A 61 8.22 -16.58 13.94
C VAL A 61 7.70 -15.15 13.85
N VAL A 62 6.42 -14.91 14.16
CA VAL A 62 5.78 -13.59 14.11
C VAL A 62 6.34 -12.64 15.18
N SER A 63 6.81 -13.15 16.31
CA SER A 63 7.43 -12.33 17.36
C SER A 63 8.83 -11.85 16.98
N HIS A 64 9.47 -12.43 15.95
CA HIS A 64 10.77 -12.00 15.48
C HIS A 64 10.70 -10.56 14.93
N PRO A 65 11.59 -9.64 15.34
CA PRO A 65 11.52 -8.23 14.95
C PRO A 65 11.47 -7.99 13.43
N LEU A 66 12.25 -8.77 12.66
CA LEU A 66 12.22 -8.69 11.19
C LEU A 66 10.85 -9.06 10.62
N MET A 67 10.19 -10.07 11.20
CA MET A 67 8.86 -10.48 10.77
C MET A 67 7.82 -9.43 11.11
N LYS A 68 7.91 -8.80 12.30
CA LYS A 68 7.07 -7.66 12.68
C LYS A 68 7.19 -6.49 11.69
N ILE A 69 8.42 -6.16 11.24
CA ILE A 69 8.64 -5.11 10.23
C ILE A 69 7.95 -5.48 8.91
N VAL A 70 8.10 -6.72 8.45
CA VAL A 70 7.42 -7.21 7.24
C VAL A 70 5.90 -7.10 7.38
N LEU A 71 5.35 -7.52 8.51
CA LEU A 71 3.91 -7.47 8.79
C LEU A 71 3.39 -6.03 8.89
N ILE A 72 4.13 -5.09 9.49
CA ILE A 72 3.78 -3.66 9.49
C ILE A 72 3.79 -3.10 8.07
N GLY A 73 4.77 -3.49 7.24
CA GLY A 73 4.82 -3.12 5.83
C GLY A 73 3.62 -3.64 5.03
N LEU A 74 3.24 -4.91 5.25
CA LEU A 74 2.05 -5.52 4.64
C LEU A 74 0.75 -4.87 5.15
N LEU A 75 0.68 -4.53 6.43
CA LEU A 75 -0.44 -3.82 7.03
C LEU A 75 -0.62 -2.43 6.38
N TRP A 76 0.46 -1.67 6.24
CA TRP A 76 0.41 -0.39 5.52
C TRP A 76 0.02 -0.58 4.06
N ALA A 77 0.59 -1.57 3.36
CA ALA A 77 0.24 -1.86 1.98
C ALA A 77 -1.26 -2.15 1.83
N TYR A 78 -1.84 -2.95 2.73
CA TYR A 78 -3.28 -3.22 2.78
C TYR A 78 -4.11 -1.95 3.00
N LEU A 79 -3.78 -1.17 4.04
CA LEU A 79 -4.51 0.04 4.40
C LEU A 79 -4.43 1.12 3.30
N HIS A 80 -3.24 1.34 2.74
CA HIS A 80 -3.06 2.23 1.60
C HIS A 80 -3.84 1.75 0.38
N HIS A 81 -3.74 0.44 0.04
CA HIS A 81 -4.47 -0.14 -1.09
C HIS A 81 -5.98 0.06 -0.94
N PHE A 82 -6.52 -0.25 0.24
CA PHE A 82 -7.93 -0.13 0.56
C PHE A 82 -8.43 1.33 0.51
N CYS A 83 -7.75 2.25 1.21
CA CYS A 83 -8.14 3.67 1.21
C CYS A 83 -8.03 4.30 -0.18
N ALA A 84 -6.96 3.99 -0.93
CA ALA A 84 -6.80 4.44 -2.31
C ALA A 84 -7.86 3.82 -3.23
N GLY A 85 -8.21 2.55 -3.03
CA GLY A 85 -9.29 1.86 -3.75
C GLY A 85 -10.63 2.55 -3.57
N ILE A 86 -11.01 2.91 -2.34
CA ILE A 86 -12.22 3.70 -2.06
C ILE A 86 -12.19 5.03 -2.83
N ARG A 87 -11.04 5.73 -2.81
CA ARG A 87 -10.87 6.96 -3.58
C ARG A 87 -11.08 6.73 -5.08
N PHE A 88 -10.54 5.64 -5.65
CA PHE A 88 -10.72 5.33 -7.07
C PHE A 88 -12.18 5.00 -7.40
N LEU A 89 -12.87 4.21 -6.57
CA LEU A 89 -14.30 3.95 -6.74
C LEU A 89 -15.14 5.24 -6.70
N LEU A 90 -14.77 6.22 -5.86
CA LEU A 90 -15.41 7.53 -5.84
C LEU A 90 -15.17 8.32 -7.13
N LEU A 91 -13.95 8.26 -7.68
CA LEU A 91 -13.63 8.90 -8.95
C LEU A 91 -14.37 8.24 -10.12
N ASP A 92 -14.57 6.91 -10.09
CA ASP A 92 -15.31 6.16 -11.11
C ASP A 92 -16.80 6.57 -11.17
N ILE A 93 -17.37 7.00 -10.04
CA ILE A 93 -18.72 7.60 -9.98
C ILE A 93 -18.69 9.12 -10.09
N HIS A 94 -17.62 9.69 -10.66
CA HIS A 94 -17.44 11.11 -10.96
C HIS A 94 -17.41 12.05 -9.74
N LYS A 95 -17.07 11.54 -8.55
CA LYS A 95 -16.90 12.36 -7.34
C LYS A 95 -15.45 12.74 -7.11
N GLY A 96 -15.18 14.04 -6.96
CA GLY A 96 -13.85 14.57 -6.60
C GLY A 96 -12.87 14.70 -7.78
N LEU A 97 -13.40 14.97 -8.98
CA LEU A 97 -12.63 15.13 -10.23
C LEU A 97 -11.90 16.48 -10.34
N ASP A 98 -12.32 17.51 -9.60
CA ASP A 98 -11.63 18.80 -9.63
C ASP A 98 -10.23 18.69 -9.00
N LEU A 99 -9.32 19.53 -9.47
CA LEU A 99 -7.90 19.42 -9.15
C LEU A 99 -7.62 19.63 -7.65
N GLN A 100 -8.38 20.49 -6.97
CA GLN A 100 -8.19 20.79 -5.56
C GLN A 100 -8.62 19.60 -4.71
N THR A 101 -9.80 19.04 -4.97
CA THR A 101 -10.31 17.83 -4.31
C THR A 101 -9.46 16.61 -4.63
N ALA A 102 -9.00 16.45 -5.87
CA ALA A 102 -8.14 15.34 -6.25
C ALA A 102 -6.83 15.32 -5.45
N ARG A 103 -6.24 16.51 -5.20
CA ARG A 103 -5.04 16.66 -4.34
C ARG A 103 -5.36 16.49 -2.85
N ALA A 104 -6.47 17.04 -2.37
CA ALA A 104 -6.89 16.91 -0.98
C ALA A 104 -7.15 15.44 -0.62
N THR A 105 -7.95 14.74 -1.41
CA THR A 105 -8.26 13.31 -1.22
C THR A 105 -7.02 12.42 -1.31
N ALA A 106 -6.06 12.72 -2.20
CA ALA A 106 -4.79 12.00 -2.25
C ALA A 106 -3.98 12.15 -0.95
N LYS A 107 -3.93 13.37 -0.38
CA LYS A 107 -3.31 13.60 0.94
C LYS A 107 -4.05 12.85 2.05
N THR A 108 -5.39 12.86 2.03
CA THR A 108 -6.21 12.16 3.02
C THR A 108 -5.94 10.65 3.00
N VAL A 109 -5.82 10.03 1.82
CA VAL A 109 -5.48 8.60 1.71
C VAL A 109 -4.16 8.28 2.43
N LEU A 110 -3.12 9.08 2.20
CA LEU A 110 -1.82 8.87 2.86
C LEU A 110 -1.89 9.10 4.38
N ALA A 111 -2.54 10.19 4.81
CA ALA A 111 -2.67 10.52 6.22
C ALA A 111 -3.46 9.45 7.00
N VAL A 112 -4.60 9.02 6.46
CA VAL A 112 -5.47 8.02 7.11
C VAL A 112 -4.80 6.65 7.13
N SER A 113 -4.21 6.19 6.01
CA SER A 113 -3.54 4.89 5.97
C SER A 113 -2.34 4.82 6.92
N LEU A 114 -1.52 5.87 7.00
CA LEU A 114 -0.41 5.94 7.95
C LEU A 114 -0.89 6.00 9.40
N ALA A 115 -1.91 6.82 9.70
CA ALA A 115 -2.48 6.90 11.05
C ALA A 115 -3.01 5.52 11.51
N LEU A 116 -3.78 4.85 10.66
CA LEU A 116 -4.28 3.50 10.92
C LEU A 116 -3.14 2.48 11.09
N THR A 117 -2.08 2.60 10.29
CA THR A 117 -0.90 1.73 10.41
C THR A 117 -0.21 1.92 11.76
N VAL A 118 -0.05 3.16 12.24
CA VAL A 118 0.53 3.43 13.56
C VAL A 118 -0.35 2.85 14.65
N ILE A 119 -1.66 3.11 14.61
CA ILE A 119 -2.62 2.63 15.62
C ILE A 119 -2.60 1.10 15.72
N LEU A 120 -2.70 0.40 14.58
CA LEU A 120 -2.74 -1.06 14.55
C LEU A 120 -1.35 -1.69 14.72
N GLY A 121 -0.29 -1.01 14.27
CA GLY A 121 1.09 -1.45 14.40
C GLY A 121 1.57 -1.49 15.85
N VAL A 122 1.04 -0.63 16.72
CA VAL A 122 1.29 -0.69 18.18
C VAL A 122 0.85 -2.03 18.75
N SER A 123 -0.29 -2.58 18.33
CA SER A 123 -0.76 -3.90 18.80
C SER A 123 0.11 -5.06 18.34
N LEU A 124 0.96 -4.84 17.32
CA LEU A 124 1.88 -5.85 16.82
C LEU A 124 3.19 -5.90 17.62
N TRP A 125 3.47 -4.85 18.40
CA TRP A 125 4.70 -4.74 19.17
C TRP A 125 4.52 -5.24 20.60
#